data_AF-A0A503T385-F1
#
_entry.id   AF-A0A503T385-F1
#
_cell.length_a   1.000
_cell.length_b   1.000
_cell.length_c   1.000
_cell.angle_alpha   90.00
_cell.angle_beta   90.00
_cell.angle_gamma   90.00
#
_symmetry.space_group_name_H-M   'P 1'
#
loop_
_entity.id
_entity.type
_entity.pdbx_description
1 polymer ?
#
loop_
_entity_poly.entity_id
_entity_poly.type
_entity_poly.pdbx_seq_one_letter_code
_entity_poly.pdbx_strand_id
1 'polypeptide(L)' 'MDAMIEPGSVPAPTHQAREFLAYETECRGALKPLLAELLDRAEAAGWKRRTVAATLMFLAAQQVSEASESSTGG' A
#
# COMPACT_ATOMS: atom_id res chain seq x y z
N MET A 1 -26.77 -4.33 4.13
CA MET A 1 -26.07 -3.49 3.13
C MET A 1 -24.69 -4.10 2.94
N ASP A 2 -24.54 -4.94 1.93
CA ASP A 2 -23.23 -5.48 1.53
C ASP A 2 -22.41 -4.35 0.92
N ALA A 3 -21.42 -3.89 1.67
CA ALA A 3 -20.41 -2.99 1.15
C ALA A 3 -19.66 -3.73 0.05
N MET A 4 -20.02 -3.47 -1.20
CA MET A 4 -19.14 -3.70 -2.34
C MET A 4 -17.83 -2.99 -1.99
N ILE A 5 -16.82 -3.76 -1.58
CA ILE A 5 -15.43 -3.33 -1.59
C ILE A 5 -15.16 -3.03 -3.06
N GLU A 6 -15.17 -1.74 -3.43
CA GLU A 6 -14.69 -1.33 -4.74
C GLU A 6 -13.30 -1.95 -4.94
N PRO A 7 -13.01 -2.54 -6.10
CA PRO A 7 -11.70 -3.13 -6.37
C PRO A 7 -10.64 -2.04 -6.31
N GLY A 8 -10.02 -1.87 -5.13
CA GLY A 8 -9.12 -0.77 -4.84
C GLY A 8 -9.32 -0.07 -3.48
N SER A 9 -10.41 -0.35 -2.74
CA SER A 9 -10.65 0.30 -1.45
C SER A 9 -9.84 -0.34 -0.32
N VAL A 10 -9.01 0.45 0.36
CA VAL A 10 -8.30 0.03 1.58
C VAL A 10 -9.24 0.25 2.77
N PRO A 11 -9.63 -0.80 3.52
CA PRO A 11 -10.49 -0.64 4.69
C PRO A 11 -9.82 0.24 5.76
N ALA A 12 -10.63 1.02 6.46
CA ALA A 12 -10.15 1.83 7.58
C ALA A 12 -9.58 0.94 8.69
N PRO A 13 -8.50 1.36 9.38
CA PRO A 13 -7.93 0.58 10.47
C PRO A 13 -8.94 0.44 11.61
N THR A 14 -9.00 -0.75 12.22
CA THR A 14 -9.88 -0.97 13.38
C THR A 14 -9.11 -0.82 14.69
N HIS A 15 -7.80 -1.10 14.68
CA HIS A 15 -6.90 -0.84 15.80
C HIS A 15 -6.29 0.56 15.71
N GLN A 16 -5.89 1.11 16.86
CA GLN A 16 -5.20 2.39 16.90
C GLN A 16 -3.72 2.24 16.54
N ALA A 17 -3.09 3.28 16.01
CA ALA A 17 -1.66 3.26 15.68
C ALA A 17 -0.74 2.93 16.87
N ARG A 18 -1.18 3.19 18.11
CA ARG A 18 -0.46 2.80 19.34
C ARG A 18 -0.42 1.29 19.57
N GLU A 19 -1.34 0.54 18.96
CA GLU A 19 -1.43 -0.92 19.04
C GLU A 19 -0.58 -1.54 17.93
N PHE A 20 0.72 -1.23 17.94
CA PHE A 20 1.65 -1.41 16.83
C PHE A 20 1.52 -2.75 16.09
N LEU A 21 1.54 -3.87 16.81
CA LEU A 21 1.46 -5.21 16.20
C LEU A 21 0.11 -5.51 15.54
N ALA A 22 -0.99 -5.10 16.17
CA ALA A 22 -2.33 -5.31 15.65
C ALA A 22 -2.58 -4.40 14.44
N TYR A 23 -2.22 -3.12 14.56
CA TYR A 23 -2.29 -2.13 13.49
C TYR A 23 -1.45 -2.54 12.27
N GLU A 24 -0.21 -2.99 12.47
CA GLU A 24 0.68 -3.47 11.41
C GLU A 24 0.11 -4.71 10.71
N THR A 25 -0.44 -5.64 11.49
CA THR A 25 -1.02 -6.87 10.95
C THR A 25 -2.27 -6.59 10.11
N GLU A 26 -3.13 -5.69 10.57
CA GLU A 26 -4.29 -5.22 9.80
C GLU A 26 -3.87 -4.52 8.51
N CYS A 27 -2.93 -3.58 8.60
CA CYS A 27 -2.41 -2.86 7.44
C CYS A 27 -1.85 -3.82 6.39
N ARG A 28 -1.05 -4.82 6.81
CA ARG A 28 -0.58 -5.87 5.90
C ARG A 28 -1.72 -6.68 5.30
N GLY A 29 -2.70 -7.08 6.10
CA GLY A 29 -3.86 -7.84 5.63
C GLY A 29 -4.66 -7.09 4.56
N ALA A 30 -4.89 -5.81 4.78
CA ALA A 30 -5.60 -4.91 3.87
C ALA A 30 -4.85 -4.68 2.56
N LEU A 31 -3.53 -4.44 2.62
CA LEU A 31 -2.73 -4.08 1.45
C LEU A 31 -2.26 -5.28 0.61
N LYS A 32 -2.12 -6.47 1.22
CA LYS A 32 -1.63 -7.67 0.55
C LYS A 32 -2.41 -8.05 -0.73
N PRO A 33 -3.76 -8.12 -0.75
CA PRO A 33 -4.49 -8.46 -1.96
C PRO A 33 -4.33 -7.40 -3.07
N LEU A 34 -4.33 -6.11 -2.71
CA LEU A 34 -4.18 -5.01 -3.65
C LEU A 34 -2.78 -5.01 -4.30
N LEU A 35 -1.74 -5.26 -3.49
CA LEU A 35 -0.37 -5.37 -3.99
C LEU A 35 -0.20 -6.57 -4.92
N ALA A 36 -0.79 -7.72 -4.59
CA ALA A 36 -0.74 -8.91 -5.44
C ALA A 36 -1.39 -8.64 -6.81
N GLU A 37 -2.57 -8.04 -6.82
CA GLU A 37 -3.31 -7.72 -8.04
C GLU A 37 -2.55 -6.70 -8.93
N LEU A 38 -1.90 -5.71 -8.32
CA LEU A 38 -1.05 -4.76 -9.05
C LEU A 38 0.17 -5.44 -9.68
N LEU A 39 0.83 -6.35 -8.93
CA LEU A 39 1.95 -7.13 -9.45
C LEU A 39 1.51 -8.04 -10.60
N ASP A 40 0.36 -8.69 -10.48
CA ASP A 40 -0.20 -9.57 -11.51
C ASP A 40 -0.54 -8.79 -12.79
N ARG A 41 -1.14 -7.60 -12.67
CA ARG A 41 -1.39 -6.71 -13.82
C ARG A 41 -0.11 -6.28 -14.52
N ALA A 42 0.90 -5.89 -13.75
CA ALA A 42 2.17 -5.46 -14.32
C ALA A 42 2.89 -6.64 -15.02
N GLU A 43 2.83 -7.83 -14.42
CA GLU A 43 3.37 -9.05 -15.02
C GLU A 43 2.62 -9.43 -16.32
N ALA A 44 1.29 -9.32 -16.34
CA ALA A 44 0.48 -9.54 -17.54
C ALA A 44 0.79 -8.53 -18.67
N ALA A 45 1.25 -7.33 -18.32
CA ALA A 45 1.75 -6.34 -19.29
C ALA A 45 3.20 -6.61 -19.75
N GLY A 46 3.85 -7.68 -19.26
CA GLY A 46 5.19 -8.11 -19.65
C GLY A 46 6.32 -7.66 -18.73
N TRP A 47 6.01 -7.01 -17.60
CA TRP A 47 7.05 -6.59 -16.64
C TRP A 47 7.53 -7.75 -15.78
N LYS A 48 8.82 -7.75 -15.43
CA LYS A 48 9.35 -8.70 -14.44
C LYS A 48 8.80 -8.36 -13.06
N ARG A 49 8.08 -9.29 -12.43
CA ARG A 49 7.48 -9.13 -11.09
C ARG A 49 8.45 -8.56 -10.03
N ARG A 50 9.70 -9.04 -10.02
CA ARG A 50 10.75 -8.56 -9.09
C ARG A 50 11.11 -7.10 -9.32
N THR A 51 11.16 -6.65 -10.57
CA THR A 51 11.44 -5.26 -10.92
C THR A 51 10.29 -4.37 -10.45
N VAL A 52 9.05 -4.78 -10.72
CA VAL A 52 7.84 -4.05 -10.28
C VAL A 52 7.84 -3.89 -8.75
N ALA A 53 8.10 -4.97 -8.02
CA ALA A 53 8.15 -4.91 -6.55
C ALA A 53 9.21 -3.92 -6.02
N ALA A 54 10.42 -3.93 -6.59
CA ALA A 54 11.47 -2.99 -6.21
C ALA A 54 11.08 -1.54 -6.55
N THR A 55 10.48 -1.30 -7.72
CA THR A 55 9.98 0.02 -8.11
C THR A 55 8.88 0.50 -7.17
N LEU A 56 7.94 -0.36 -6.77
CA LEU A 56 6.87 0.02 -5.83
C LEU A 56 7.43 0.40 -4.45
N MET A 57 8.42 -0.33 -3.94
CA MET A 57 9.10 0.04 -2.69
C MET A 57 9.79 1.41 -2.81
N PHE A 58 10.48 1.66 -3.92
CA PHE A 58 11.15 2.94 -4.17
C PHE A 58 10.16 4.10 -4.24
N LEU A 59 9.08 3.95 -5.02
CA LEU A 59 8.03 4.98 -5.15
C LEU A 59 7.35 5.27 -3.81
N ALA A 60 7.06 4.24 -3.01
CA ALA A 60 6.47 4.41 -1.69
C ALA A 60 7.40 5.19 -0.74
N ALA A 61 8.69 4.86 -0.75
CA ALA A 61 9.69 5.58 0.05
C ALA A 61 9.82 7.04 -0.40
N GLN A 62 9.91 7.29 -1.71
CA GLN A 62 10.01 8.63 -2.29
C GLN A 62 8.82 9.50 -1.88
N GLN A 63 7.59 8.98 -2.01
CA GLN A 63 6.37 9.72 -1.66
C GLN A 63 6.33 10.14 -0.17
N VAL A 64 6.80 9.27 0.73
CA VAL A 64 6.89 9.58 2.17
C VAL A 64 7.96 10.64 2.44
N SER A 65 9.10 10.57 1.75
CA SER A 65 10.17 11.58 1.85
C SER A 65 9.70 12.95 1.35
N GLU A 66 9.11 13.03 0.16
CA GLU A 66 8.60 14.29 -0.42
C GLU A 66 7.52 14.92 0.47
N ALA A 67 6.60 14.10 1.01
CA ALA A 67 5.59 14.58 1.96
C ALA A 67 6.24 15.18 3.23
N SER A 68 7.34 14.59 3.70
CA SER A 68 8.06 15.08 4.88
C SER A 68 8.76 16.41 4.62
N GLU A 69 9.32 16.62 3.43
CA GLU A 69 9.97 17.88 3.04
C GLU A 69 8.95 19.02 2.87
N SER A 70 7.76 18.72 2.37
CA SER A 70 6.68 19.72 2.26
C SER A 70 6.15 20.22 3.61
N SER A 71 6.33 19.44 4.68
CA SER A 71 5.86 19.78 6.03
C SER A 71 6.87 20.59 6.87
N THR A 72 8.13 20.72 6.44
CA THR A 72 9.16 21.50 7.18
C THR A 72 9.37 22.92 6.66
N GLY A 73 8.59 23.34 5.65
CA GLY A 73 8.54 24.71 5.14
C GLY A 73 7.24 25.40 5.49
N GLY A 74 7.06 25.76 6.76
CA GLY A 74 5.91 26.53 7.28
C GLY A 74 6.28 27.31 8.52
#